data_AF-A0A367K8V4-F1
#
_entry.id   AF-A0A367K8V4-F1
#
_cell.length_a   1.000
_cell.length_b   1.000
_cell.length_c   1.000
_cell.angle_alpha   90.00
_cell.angle_beta   90.00
_cell.angle_gamma   90.00
#
_symmetry.space_group_name_H-M   'P 1'
#
loop_
_entity.id
_entity.type
_entity.pdbx_description
1 polymer ?
#
loop_
_entity_poly.entity_id
_entity_poly.type
_entity_poly.pdbx_seq_one_letter_code
_entity_poly.pdbx_strand_id
1 'polypeptide(L)'
;MSSPSFGELYAKNAYDCGQDLYYICHELTSPSAKFNDDNISMFYPITPQRGVKSTNAEFKKFDAENQKMFLKHGRSEAPYFYVEEKIDGDRMQLHYNPDIDKFMWFTRNHNNFTERFGSSSKDIGKLSSRIYKGLPSKRSVVF
;
A
#
# COMPACT_ATOMS: atom_id res chain seq x y z
N MET A 1 -13.63 -3.81 24.35
CA MET A 1 -13.22 -2.80 23.35
C MET A 1 -14.48 -2.37 22.61
N SER A 2 -14.83 -1.08 22.65
CA SER A 2 -15.96 -0.54 21.89
C SER A 2 -15.66 -0.60 20.40
N SER A 3 -16.66 -0.94 19.59
CA SER A 3 -16.56 -0.87 18.13
C SER A 3 -16.35 0.59 17.69
N PRO A 4 -15.44 0.85 16.72
CA PRO A 4 -15.17 2.20 16.25
C PRO A 4 -16.43 2.84 15.65
N SER A 5 -16.56 4.15 15.80
CA SER A 5 -17.65 4.91 15.18
C SER A 5 -17.50 4.93 13.65
N PHE A 6 -18.59 5.18 12.92
CA PHE A 6 -18.58 5.15 11.44
C PHE A 6 -17.58 6.15 10.84
N GLY A 7 -17.43 7.33 11.46
CA GLY A 7 -16.45 8.35 11.05
C GLY A 7 -14.99 7.94 11.30
N GLU A 8 -14.69 7.21 12.37
CA GLU A 8 -13.34 6.70 12.65
C GLU A 8 -12.85 5.72 11.57
N LEU A 9 -13.76 4.87 11.05
CA LEU A 9 -13.42 3.92 10.00
C LEU A 9 -13.06 4.63 8.69
N TYR A 10 -13.82 5.67 8.30
CA TYR A 10 -13.50 6.47 7.11
C TYR A 10 -12.19 7.24 7.26
N ALA A 11 -11.97 7.87 8.42
CA ALA A 11 -10.73 8.59 8.70
C ALA A 11 -9.51 7.65 8.57
N LYS A 12 -9.61 6.44 9.14
CA LYS A 12 -8.56 5.44 9.06
C LYS A 12 -8.30 4.97 7.63
N ASN A 13 -9.35 4.65 6.88
CA ASN A 13 -9.20 4.20 5.49
C ASN A 13 -8.59 5.29 4.60
N ALA A 14 -9.05 6.53 4.72
CA ALA A 14 -8.48 7.68 4.01
C ALA A 14 -6.99 7.85 4.34
N TYR A 15 -6.62 7.78 5.62
CA TYR A 15 -5.22 7.86 6.04
C TYR A 15 -4.38 6.72 5.45
N ASP A 16 -4.89 5.48 5.50
CA ASP A 16 -4.18 4.31 4.98
C ASP A 16 -4.00 4.34 3.46
N CYS A 17 -4.91 5.00 2.73
CA CYS A 17 -4.83 5.21 1.28
C CYS A 17 -3.97 6.41 0.86
N GLY A 18 -3.36 7.12 1.81
CA GLY A 18 -2.47 8.24 1.55
C GLY A 18 -3.17 9.59 1.54
N GLN A 19 -4.13 9.81 2.42
CA GLN A 19 -4.63 11.15 2.71
C GLN A 19 -3.90 11.73 3.93
N ASP A 20 -3.55 13.02 3.87
CA ASP A 20 -2.89 13.71 4.97
C ASP A 20 -3.86 13.90 6.16
N LEU A 21 -3.38 13.77 7.39
CA LEU A 21 -4.17 14.01 8.60
C LEU A 21 -4.82 15.39 8.60
N TYR A 22 -4.14 16.42 8.12
CA TYR A 22 -4.70 17.76 7.99
C TYR A 22 -5.94 17.74 7.08
N TYR A 23 -5.83 17.10 5.92
CA TYR A 23 -6.94 16.99 4.97
C TYR A 23 -8.09 16.17 5.54
N ILE A 24 -7.79 15.03 6.18
CA ILE A 24 -8.80 14.18 6.83
C ILE A 24 -9.53 14.94 7.93
N CYS A 25 -8.81 15.64 8.80
CA CYS A 25 -9.40 16.43 9.89
C CYS A 25 -10.21 17.63 9.37
N HIS A 26 -9.81 18.20 8.24
CA HIS A 26 -10.54 19.31 7.60
C HIS A 26 -11.83 18.83 6.92
N GLU A 27 -11.79 17.69 6.23
CA GLU A 27 -12.96 17.16 5.51
C GLU A 27 -13.95 16.42 6.43
N LEU A 28 -13.46 15.73 7.45
CA LEU A 28 -14.26 15.02 8.45
C LEU A 28 -14.56 15.92 9.66
N THR A 29 -15.04 17.14 9.41
CA THR A 29 -15.41 18.10 10.47
C THR A 29 -16.62 17.68 11.29
N SER A 30 -17.41 16.72 10.82
CA SER A 30 -18.53 16.14 11.58
C SER A 30 -18.49 14.60 11.58
N PRO A 31 -18.97 13.94 12.65
CA PRO A 31 -19.03 12.47 12.71
C PRO A 31 -19.94 11.82 11.66
N SER A 32 -20.78 12.60 10.98
CA SER A 32 -21.67 12.16 9.90
C SER A 32 -21.13 12.45 8.49
N ALA A 33 -20.00 13.15 8.38
CA ALA A 33 -19.33 13.39 7.12
C ALA A 33 -18.85 12.08 6.51
N LYS A 34 -19.03 11.94 5.20
CA LYS A 34 -18.56 10.79 4.42
C LYS A 34 -17.38 11.21 3.58
N PHE A 35 -16.30 10.45 3.65
CA PHE A 35 -15.17 10.61 2.76
C PHE A 35 -15.46 9.84 1.46
N ASN A 36 -15.35 10.50 0.31
CA ASN A 36 -15.67 9.91 -1.00
C ASN A 36 -14.43 9.43 -1.77
N ASP A 37 -13.23 9.50 -1.17
CA ASP A 37 -11.98 9.27 -1.89
C ASP A 37 -11.07 8.26 -1.20
N ASP A 38 -11.45 6.98 -1.29
CA ASP A 38 -10.66 5.84 -0.81
C ASP A 38 -9.57 5.40 -1.83
N ASN A 39 -9.22 6.29 -2.77
CA ASN A 39 -8.25 5.96 -3.82
C ASN A 39 -6.81 6.25 -3.37
N ILE A 40 -5.88 5.41 -3.83
CA ILE A 40 -4.45 5.64 -3.66
C ILE A 40 -4.06 6.92 -4.40
N SER A 41 -3.56 7.89 -3.66
CA SER A 41 -3.11 9.18 -4.21
C SER A 41 -1.64 9.16 -4.61
N MET A 42 -1.31 9.67 -5.80
CA MET A 42 0.07 9.77 -6.24
C MET A 42 0.84 10.77 -5.38
N PHE A 43 2.07 10.43 -4.98
CA PHE A 43 2.94 11.21 -4.09
C PHE A 43 2.50 11.31 -2.63
N TYR A 44 1.47 10.59 -2.24
CA TYR A 44 1.12 10.43 -0.84
C TYR A 44 1.37 8.98 -0.40
N PRO A 45 2.09 8.77 0.71
CA PRO A 45 2.44 7.42 1.16
C PRO A 45 1.21 6.65 1.59
N ILE A 46 1.17 5.36 1.30
CA ILE A 46 0.11 4.45 1.77
C ILE A 46 0.62 3.64 2.95
N THR A 47 -0.27 3.30 3.88
CA THR A 47 0.08 2.38 4.97
C THR A 47 0.33 0.99 4.37
N PRO A 48 1.55 0.42 4.48
CA PRO A 48 1.83 -0.88 3.87
C PRO A 48 1.02 -1.99 4.55
N GLN A 49 0.45 -2.89 3.73
CA GLN A 49 -0.20 -4.09 4.23
C GLN A 49 0.79 -4.94 5.05
N ARG A 50 0.32 -5.48 6.18
CA ARG A 50 1.14 -6.28 7.10
C ARG A 50 0.85 -7.76 6.90
N GLY A 51 1.90 -8.56 6.77
CA GLY A 51 1.80 -10.01 6.84
C GLY A 51 1.41 -10.48 8.24
N VAL A 52 0.67 -11.59 8.30
CA VAL A 52 0.33 -12.28 9.55
C VAL A 52 1.31 -13.44 9.73
N LYS A 53 1.88 -13.58 10.93
CA LYS A 53 2.66 -14.77 11.26
C LYS A 53 1.68 -15.92 11.46
N SER A 54 1.83 -16.99 10.68
CA SER A 54 0.98 -18.17 10.77
C SER A 54 1.79 -19.39 11.19
N THR A 55 1.22 -20.18 12.08
CA THR A 55 1.64 -21.55 12.36
C THR A 55 1.23 -22.48 11.23
N ASN A 56 1.80 -23.69 11.19
CA ASN A 56 1.39 -24.71 10.20
C ASN A 56 -0.11 -25.06 10.30
N ALA A 57 -0.69 -25.01 11.50
CA ALA A 57 -2.11 -25.27 11.70
C ALA A 57 -2.98 -24.14 11.11
N GLU A 58 -2.59 -22.89 11.36
CA GLU A 58 -3.28 -21.72 10.81
C GLU A 58 -3.15 -21.65 9.29
N PHE A 59 -1.99 -22.03 8.75
CA PHE A 59 -1.79 -22.12 7.30
C PHE A 59 -2.71 -23.16 6.66
N LYS A 60 -2.78 -24.38 7.22
CA LYS A 60 -3.70 -25.43 6.72
C LYS A 60 -5.17 -24.98 6.78
N LYS A 61 -5.53 -24.27 7.85
CA LYS A 61 -6.87 -23.68 7.98
C LYS A 61 -7.13 -22.63 6.90
N PHE A 62 -6.18 -21.71 6.70
CA PHE A 62 -6.25 -20.70 5.64
C PHE A 62 -6.40 -21.35 4.27
N ASP A 63 -5.59 -22.35 3.93
CA ASP A 63 -5.67 -23.05 2.65
C ASP A 63 -7.06 -23.68 2.41
N ALA A 64 -7.59 -24.38 3.43
CA ALA A 64 -8.93 -24.97 3.34
C ALA A 64 -10.06 -23.92 3.24
N GLU A 65 -9.95 -22.80 3.95
CA GLU A 65 -10.93 -21.69 3.88
C GLU A 65 -10.85 -20.98 2.53
N ASN A 66 -9.65 -20.75 2.02
CA ASN A 66 -9.42 -20.15 0.73
C ASN A 66 -10.03 -21.03 -0.38
N GLN A 67 -9.83 -22.35 -0.31
CA GLN A 67 -10.47 -23.32 -1.22
C GLN A 67 -12.01 -23.19 -1.22
N LYS A 68 -12.62 -23.13 -0.04
CA LYS A 68 -14.08 -22.99 0.09
C LYS A 68 -14.60 -21.67 -0.49
N MET A 69 -13.87 -20.57 -0.29
CA MET A 69 -14.26 -19.26 -0.81
C MET A 69 -14.37 -19.27 -2.34
N PHE A 70 -13.41 -19.87 -3.05
CA PHE A 70 -13.45 -19.89 -4.51
C PHE A 70 -14.51 -20.84 -5.09
N LEU A 71 -14.75 -21.99 -4.45
CA LEU A 71 -15.85 -22.89 -4.80
C LEU A 71 -17.20 -22.17 -4.70
N LYS A 72 -17.40 -21.35 -3.66
CA LYS A 72 -18.62 -20.53 -3.49
C LYS A 72 -18.82 -19.50 -4.61
N HIS A 73 -17.73 -19.04 -5.24
CA HIS A 73 -17.77 -18.11 -6.37
C HIS A 73 -17.81 -18.81 -7.74
N GLY A 74 -18.15 -20.11 -7.79
CA GLY A 74 -18.40 -20.84 -9.03
C GLY A 74 -17.13 -21.20 -9.81
N ARG A 75 -15.95 -21.13 -9.17
CA ARG A 75 -14.71 -21.67 -9.75
C ARG A 75 -14.58 -23.14 -9.38
N SER A 76 -14.23 -23.97 -10.36
CA SER A 76 -14.05 -25.42 -10.18
C SER A 76 -12.88 -25.77 -9.27
N GLU A 77 -11.88 -24.89 -9.19
CA GLU A 77 -10.71 -25.01 -8.31
C GLU A 77 -10.31 -23.62 -7.80
N ALA A 78 -9.75 -23.56 -6.58
CA ALA A 78 -9.19 -22.33 -6.06
C ALA A 78 -7.87 -22.00 -6.79
N PRO A 79 -7.66 -20.74 -7.22
CA PRO A 79 -6.37 -20.34 -7.75
C PRO A 79 -5.26 -20.58 -6.71
N TYR A 80 -4.08 -20.92 -7.23
CA TYR A 80 -2.84 -21.06 -6.47
C TYR A 80 -2.61 -19.87 -5.53
N PHE A 81 -2.00 -20.11 -4.36
CA PHE A 81 -1.40 -19.06 -3.56
C PHE A 81 0.05 -18.81 -4.02
N TYR A 82 0.51 -17.58 -3.89
CA TYR A 82 1.89 -17.21 -4.18
C TYR A 82 2.77 -17.45 -2.95
N VAL A 83 3.97 -17.98 -3.19
CA VAL A 83 5.02 -18.08 -2.18
C VAL A 83 6.16 -17.19 -2.64
N GLU A 84 6.51 -16.22 -1.80
CA GLU A 84 7.60 -15.28 -2.07
C GLU A 84 8.65 -15.39 -0.95
N GLU A 85 9.91 -15.15 -1.29
CA GLU A 85 10.97 -15.06 -0.30
C GLU A 85 10.74 -13.82 0.58
N LYS A 86 10.77 -14.02 1.91
CA LYS A 86 10.71 -12.91 2.85
C LYS A 86 12.08 -12.24 2.94
N ILE A 87 12.29 -11.20 2.14
CA ILE A 87 13.49 -10.37 2.17
C ILE A 87 13.63 -9.68 3.54
N ASP A 88 14.83 -9.75 4.13
CA ASP A 88 15.18 -9.03 5.36
C ASP A 88 15.83 -7.68 5.04
N GLY A 89 15.00 -6.65 4.93
CA GLY A 89 15.43 -5.29 4.63
C GLY A 89 14.36 -4.26 4.97
N ASP A 90 14.63 -3.00 4.62
CA ASP A 90 13.70 -1.90 4.87
C ASP A 90 12.55 -1.91 3.85
N ARG A 91 11.30 -1.92 4.33
CA ARG A 91 10.12 -1.73 3.46
C ARG A 91 10.11 -0.28 2.96
N MET A 92 10.12 -0.14 1.65
CA MET A 92 10.15 1.15 0.94
C MET A 92 9.04 1.20 -0.10
N GLN A 93 8.37 2.34 -0.18
CA GLN A 93 7.37 2.66 -1.19
C GLN A 93 7.93 3.71 -2.15
N LEU A 94 7.87 3.42 -3.44
CA LEU A 94 8.26 4.33 -4.51
C LEU A 94 7.01 4.87 -5.22
N HIS A 95 6.92 6.19 -5.33
CA HIS A 95 6.04 6.85 -6.30
C HIS A 95 6.92 7.45 -7.40
N TYR A 96 6.55 7.22 -8.65
CA TYR A 96 7.25 7.78 -9.80
C TYR A 96 6.24 8.31 -10.82
N ASN A 97 6.41 9.57 -11.23
CA ASN A 97 5.73 10.15 -12.38
C ASN A 97 6.75 10.43 -13.50
N PRO A 98 6.66 9.72 -14.65
CA PRO A 98 7.60 9.88 -15.75
C PRO A 98 7.44 11.20 -16.52
N ASP A 99 6.24 11.78 -16.56
CA ASP A 99 5.97 13.01 -17.33
C ASP A 99 6.71 14.23 -16.78
N ILE A 100 6.89 14.25 -15.44
CA ILE A 100 7.59 15.32 -14.72
C ILE A 100 8.92 14.86 -14.10
N ASP A 101 9.36 13.63 -14.41
CA ASP A 101 10.56 13.00 -13.86
C ASP A 101 10.71 13.13 -12.33
N LYS A 102 9.63 12.82 -11.61
CA LYS A 102 9.55 13.00 -10.15
C LYS A 102 9.44 11.68 -9.41
N PHE A 103 10.37 11.45 -8.51
CA PHE A 103 10.42 10.31 -7.59
C PHE A 103 10.07 10.77 -6.17
N MET A 104 9.33 9.93 -5.44
CA MET A 104 9.21 10.03 -3.99
C MET A 104 9.35 8.66 -3.33
N TRP A 105 10.11 8.65 -2.24
CA TRP A 105 10.48 7.44 -1.51
C TRP A 105 9.98 7.54 -0.07
N PHE A 106 9.14 6.59 0.35
CA PHE A 106 8.56 6.58 1.68
C PHE A 106 8.86 5.27 2.43
N THR A 107 9.29 5.41 3.69
CA THR A 107 9.45 4.27 4.58
C THR A 107 8.11 3.68 5.01
N ARG A 108 8.14 2.54 5.73
CA ARG A 108 6.97 1.92 6.37
C ARG A 108 6.09 2.90 7.17
N ASN A 109 6.70 3.91 7.80
CA ASN A 109 6.01 4.87 8.66
C ASN A 109 5.83 6.25 7.98
N HIS A 110 5.73 6.27 6.65
CA HIS A 110 5.46 7.47 5.85
C HIS A 110 6.57 8.54 5.85
N ASN A 111 7.74 8.26 6.46
CA ASN A 111 8.86 9.20 6.40
C ASN A 111 9.39 9.33 4.96
N ASN A 112 9.56 10.56 4.50
CA ASN A 112 10.10 10.89 3.18
C ASN A 112 11.63 10.72 3.17
N PHE A 113 12.11 9.78 2.35
CA PHE A 113 13.53 9.45 2.17
C PHE A 113 14.02 9.81 0.75
N THR A 114 13.29 10.67 0.05
CA THR A 114 13.58 11.04 -1.34
C THR A 114 14.96 11.66 -1.50
N GLU A 115 15.43 12.46 -0.55
CA GLU A 115 16.79 13.03 -0.58
C GLU A 115 17.88 11.94 -0.61
N ARG A 116 17.65 10.83 0.09
CA ARG A 116 18.60 9.71 0.15
C ARG A 116 18.61 8.90 -1.15
N PHE A 117 17.44 8.66 -1.75
CA PHE A 117 17.28 7.76 -2.89
C PHE A 117 17.15 8.47 -4.25
N GLY A 118 17.04 9.80 -4.28
CA GLY A 118 16.93 10.66 -5.45
C GLY A 118 15.48 11.09 -5.73
N SER A 119 15.31 12.33 -6.16
CA SER A 119 14.04 12.95 -6.57
C SER A 119 13.82 12.92 -8.09
N SER A 120 14.85 12.64 -8.88
CA SER A 120 14.78 12.59 -10.34
C SER A 120 15.64 11.47 -10.95
N SER A 121 15.39 11.13 -12.23
CA SER A 121 16.26 10.25 -13.01
C SER A 121 17.68 10.79 -13.22
N LYS A 122 17.89 12.08 -12.95
CA LYS A 122 19.16 12.81 -13.17
C LYS A 122 20.03 12.89 -11.92
N ASP A 123 19.55 12.43 -10.77
CA ASP A 123 20.28 12.52 -9.50
C ASP A 123 21.47 11.54 -9.47
N ILE A 124 22.64 12.04 -9.90
CA ILE A 124 23.85 11.24 -10.06
C ILE A 124 24.21 10.51 -8.76
N GLY A 125 24.48 9.22 -8.87
CA GLY A 125 24.90 8.37 -7.75
C GLY A 125 23.75 7.85 -6.88
N LYS A 126 22.55 8.40 -6.99
CA LYS A 126 21.35 7.97 -6.24
C LYS A 126 20.69 6.75 -6.87
N LEU A 127 19.73 6.14 -6.17
CA LEU A 127 19.05 4.93 -6.65
C LEU A 127 18.13 5.22 -7.85
N SER A 128 17.39 6.33 -7.80
CA SER A 128 16.44 6.74 -8.85
C SER A 128 17.09 6.82 -10.23
N SER A 129 18.27 7.44 -10.33
CA SER A 129 19.03 7.54 -11.58
C SER A 129 19.56 6.20 -12.12
N ARG A 130 19.62 5.16 -11.27
CA ARG A 130 20.06 3.81 -11.66
C ARG A 130 18.91 2.91 -12.12
N ILE A 131 17.70 3.13 -11.61
CA ILE A 131 16.57 2.21 -11.84
C ILE A 131 15.53 2.72 -12.84
N TYR A 132 15.48 4.03 -13.13
CA TYR A 132 14.36 4.63 -13.88
C TYR A 132 14.08 3.99 -15.24
N LYS A 133 15.14 3.52 -15.95
CA LYS A 133 15.01 2.87 -17.26
C LYS A 133 14.26 1.52 -17.19
N GLY A 134 14.28 0.87 -16.03
CA GLY A 134 13.64 -0.43 -15.82
C GLY A 134 12.22 -0.35 -15.23
N LEU A 135 11.75 0.85 -14.88
CA LEU A 135 10.41 1.01 -14.31
C LEU A 135 9.36 0.92 -15.44
N PRO A 136 8.35 0.03 -15.31
CA PRO A 136 7.32 -0.11 -16.32
C PRO A 136 6.50 1.18 -16.45
N SER A 137 6.07 1.52 -17.67
CA SER A 137 5.27 2.73 -17.93
C SER A 137 3.82 2.66 -17.41
N LYS A 138 3.43 1.57 -16.71
CA LYS A 138 2.06 1.37 -16.21
C LYS A 138 2.02 0.84 -14.77
N ARG A 139 1.13 1.49 -14.00
CA ARG A 139 0.62 1.27 -12.63
C ARG A 139 1.28 0.15 -11.80
N SER A 140 1.84 0.56 -10.66
CA SER A 140 2.28 -0.33 -9.58
C SER A 140 1.11 -1.13 -9.00
N VAL A 141 1.27 -2.46 -8.97
CA VAL A 141 0.52 -3.39 -8.13
C VAL A 141 1.21 -3.44 -6.78
N VAL A 142 0.47 -3.25 -5.69
CA VAL A 142 0.96 -3.41 -4.32
C VAL A 142 0.33 -4.66 -3.74
N PHE A 143 1.16 -5.60 -3.26
CA PHE A 143 0.78 -6.64 -2.30
C PHE A 143 1.23 -6.22 -0.89
#